data_AF-A0A372NRC1-F1
#
_entry.id   AF-A0A372NRC1-F1
#
_cell.length_a   1.000
_cell.length_b   1.000
_cell.length_c   1.000
_cell.angle_alpha   90.00
_cell.angle_beta   90.00
_cell.angle_gamma   90.00
#
_symmetry.space_group_name_H-M   'P 1'
#
loop_
_entity.id
_entity.type
_entity.pdbx_description
1 polymer ?
#
loop_
_entity_poly.entity_id
_entity_poly.type
_entity_poly.pdbx_seq_one_letter_code
_entity_poly.pdbx_strand_id
1 'polypeptide(L)'
;MSDLLKKQGNTETVLAYLNVLLTECNSIYFHGYQHSVVQDHRFDVYIQFQQYVERELGRVPEITLIAEKLAVSVNSLYQIVKQYAGLSPKQFIINRLMLEARRKLYNGNHSTKSDRL
;
A
#
# COMPACT_ATOMS: atom_id res chain seq x y z
N MET A 1 39.54 -2.77 5.39
CA MET A 1 38.73 -3.77 6.14
C MET A 1 37.81 -3.15 7.19
N SER A 2 38.01 -1.89 7.59
CA SER A 2 37.24 -1.19 8.64
C SER A 2 35.93 -0.54 8.15
N ASP A 3 35.80 -0.25 6.85
CA ASP A 3 34.64 0.49 6.32
C ASP A 3 33.41 -0.41 6.01
N LEU A 4 33.63 -1.72 5.87
CA LEU A 4 32.54 -2.70 5.65
C LEU A 4 31.80 -3.06 6.96
N LEU A 5 32.49 -3.03 8.10
CA LEU A 5 31.91 -3.34 9.41
C LEU A 5 31.08 -2.18 9.99
N LYS A 6 31.34 -0.94 9.57
CA LYS A 6 30.55 0.24 9.99
C LYS A 6 29.14 0.25 9.39
N LYS A 7 28.94 -0.45 8.27
CA LYS A 7 27.65 -0.57 7.57
C LYS A 7 26.73 -1.63 8.19
N GLN A 8 27.28 -2.68 8.79
CA GLN A 8 26.52 -3.79 9.36
C GLN A 8 25.90 -3.43 10.73
N GLY A 9 26.65 -2.80 11.65
CA GLY A 9 26.13 -2.40 12.96
C GLY A 9 25.00 -1.34 12.90
N ASN A 10 24.93 -0.59 11.80
CA ASN A 10 23.85 0.37 11.56
C ASN A 10 22.56 -0.31 11.07
N THR A 11 22.67 -1.43 10.34
CA THR A 11 21.48 -2.08 9.75
C THR A 11 20.64 -2.81 10.80
N GLU A 12 21.27 -3.56 11.70
CA GLU A 12 20.57 -4.25 12.80
C GLU A 12 19.90 -3.25 13.75
N THR A 13 20.58 -2.14 14.04
CA THR A 13 20.07 -1.05 14.86
C THR A 13 18.88 -0.35 14.19
N VAL A 14 18.97 -0.04 12.89
CA VAL A 14 17.87 0.53 12.11
C VAL A 14 16.68 -0.44 12.05
N LEU A 15 16.92 -1.74 11.87
CA LEU A 15 15.88 -2.76 11.89
C LEU A 15 15.19 -2.83 13.26
N ALA A 16 15.94 -2.78 14.36
CA ALA A 16 15.38 -2.77 15.71
C ALA A 16 14.49 -1.54 15.93
N TYR A 17 14.97 -0.34 15.58
CA TYR A 17 14.18 0.88 15.71
C TYR A 17 12.94 0.87 14.80
N LEU A 18 13.07 0.37 13.57
CA LEU A 18 11.93 0.24 12.66
C LEU A 18 10.89 -0.74 13.22
N ASN A 19 11.33 -1.88 13.77
CA ASN A 19 10.42 -2.86 14.37
C ASN A 19 9.69 -2.29 15.60
N VAL A 20 10.40 -1.54 16.46
CA VAL A 20 9.78 -0.85 17.60
C VAL A 20 8.76 0.16 17.09
N LEU A 21 9.13 1.01 16.14
CA LEU A 21 8.23 2.00 15.55
C LEU A 21 6.97 1.36 14.94
N LEU A 22 7.14 0.30 14.15
CA LEU A 22 6.02 -0.42 13.54
C LEU A 22 5.13 -1.09 14.60
N THR A 23 5.73 -1.59 15.68
CA THR A 23 5.00 -2.19 16.81
C THR A 23 4.17 -1.13 17.53
N GLU A 24 4.75 0.03 17.82
CA GLU A 24 4.03 1.16 18.44
C GLU A 24 2.91 1.67 17.53
N CYS A 25 3.15 1.83 16.23
CA CYS A 25 2.10 2.22 15.28
C CYS A 25 0.96 1.20 15.24
N ASN A 26 1.26 -0.09 15.17
CA ASN A 26 0.25 -1.15 15.20
C ASN A 26 -0.52 -1.13 16.52
N SER A 27 0.21 -1.04 17.65
CA SER A 27 -0.37 -0.95 18.98
C SER A 27 -1.37 0.20 19.04
N ILE A 28 -0.96 1.44 18.74
CA ILE A 28 -1.83 2.62 18.76
C ILE A 28 -3.03 2.48 17.81
N TYR A 29 -2.79 1.97 16.59
CA TYR A 29 -3.86 1.77 15.60
C TYR A 29 -4.93 0.80 16.11
N PHE A 30 -4.52 -0.29 16.76
CA PHE A 30 -5.43 -1.33 17.24
C PHE A 30 -5.95 -1.13 18.68
N HIS A 31 -5.34 -0.26 19.49
CA HIS A 31 -5.78 0.04 20.86
C HIS A 31 -7.21 0.61 20.90
N GLY A 32 -7.66 1.30 19.85
CA GLY A 32 -9.05 1.75 19.70
C GLY A 32 -10.01 0.70 19.11
N TYR A 33 -9.50 -0.37 18.49
CA TYR A 33 -10.29 -1.38 17.78
C TYR A 33 -10.91 -2.43 18.71
N GLN A 34 -10.34 -2.64 19.91
CA GLN A 34 -10.85 -3.65 20.84
C GLN A 34 -12.21 -3.29 21.49
N HIS A 35 -12.68 -2.05 21.39
CA HIS A 35 -13.92 -1.62 22.04
C HIS A 35 -15.16 -1.59 21.12
N SER A 36 -15.01 -1.82 19.82
CA SER A 36 -16.14 -1.84 18.86
C SER A 36 -15.99 -3.00 17.88
N VAL A 37 -16.18 -4.22 18.37
CA VAL A 37 -16.34 -5.41 17.53
C VAL A 37 -17.76 -5.42 16.95
N VAL A 38 -18.08 -4.40 16.16
CA VAL A 38 -18.97 -4.55 15.02
C VAL A 38 -18.02 -4.39 13.85
N GLN A 39 -17.56 -5.50 13.28
CA GLN A 39 -16.80 -5.48 12.03
C GLN A 39 -17.61 -4.67 11.02
N ASP A 40 -17.17 -3.46 10.74
CA ASP A 40 -17.78 -2.66 9.69
C ASP A 40 -17.40 -3.34 8.37
N HIS A 41 -18.33 -4.14 7.85
CA HIS A 41 -18.18 -4.84 6.58
C HIS A 41 -17.71 -3.89 5.46
N ARG A 42 -18.06 -2.60 5.54
CA ARG A 42 -17.61 -1.58 4.57
C ARG A 42 -16.12 -1.32 4.68
N PHE A 43 -15.56 -1.33 5.89
CA PHE A 43 -14.12 -1.20 6.10
C PHE A 43 -13.38 -2.42 5.56
N ASP A 44 -13.89 -3.64 5.81
CA ASP A 44 -13.29 -4.85 5.25
C ASP A 44 -13.28 -4.84 3.72
N VAL A 45 -14.39 -4.42 3.09
CA VAL A 45 -14.47 -4.23 1.63
C VAL A 45 -13.48 -3.18 1.15
N TYR A 46 -13.27 -2.09 1.90
CA TYR A 46 -12.28 -1.07 1.58
C TYR A 46 -10.84 -1.62 1.62
N ILE A 47 -10.49 -2.37 2.65
CA ILE A 47 -9.16 -3.01 2.74
C ILE A 47 -8.95 -4.00 1.58
N GLN A 48 -9.95 -4.80 1.25
CA GLN A 48 -9.88 -5.73 0.12
C GLN A 48 -9.76 -5.00 -1.23
N PHE A 49 -10.45 -3.88 -1.40
CA PHE A 49 -10.29 -2.99 -2.56
C PHE A 49 -8.84 -2.50 -2.69
N GLN A 50 -8.24 -1.99 -1.59
CA GLN A 50 -6.85 -1.54 -1.62
C GLN A 50 -5.91 -2.68 -2.03
N GLN A 51 -6.02 -3.84 -1.38
CA GLN A 51 -5.21 -5.02 -1.71
C GLN A 51 -5.39 -5.49 -3.16
N TYR A 52 -6.60 -5.39 -3.69
CA TYR A 52 -6.86 -5.71 -5.09
C TYR A 52 -6.12 -4.75 -6.03
N VAL A 53 -6.24 -3.45 -5.79
CA VAL A 53 -5.56 -2.42 -6.59
C VAL A 53 -4.04 -2.63 -6.55
N GLU A 54 -3.47 -2.88 -5.36
CA GLU A 54 -2.03 -3.11 -5.20
C GLU A 54 -1.52 -4.35 -5.96
N ARG A 55 -2.29 -5.45 -5.98
CA ARG A 55 -1.93 -6.67 -6.72
C ARG A 55 -2.00 -6.49 -8.24
N GLU A 56 -2.92 -5.65 -8.71
CA GLU A 56 -3.18 -5.46 -10.14
C GLU A 56 -2.59 -4.14 -10.69
N LEU A 57 -1.64 -3.49 -10.01
CA LEU A 57 -1.02 -2.20 -10.42
C LEU A 57 -0.37 -2.17 -11.83
N GLY A 58 -0.33 -3.28 -12.56
CA GLY A 58 0.08 -3.34 -13.97
C GLY A 58 -1.06 -3.34 -15.00
N ARG A 59 -2.31 -3.50 -14.57
CA ARG A 59 -3.50 -3.58 -15.42
C ARG A 59 -4.51 -2.57 -14.88
N VAL A 60 -5.02 -1.68 -15.73
CA VAL A 60 -6.10 -0.77 -15.31
C VAL A 60 -7.32 -1.65 -15.02
N PRO A 61 -7.71 -1.88 -13.77
CA PRO A 61 -8.80 -2.79 -13.49
C PRO A 61 -10.11 -2.05 -13.68
N GLU A 62 -11.03 -2.69 -14.41
CA GLU A 62 -12.41 -2.23 -14.54
C GLU A 62 -13.09 -2.17 -13.16
N ILE A 63 -13.72 -1.04 -12.82
CA ILE A 63 -14.35 -0.86 -11.49
C ILE A 63 -15.49 -1.86 -11.28
N THR A 64 -16.18 -2.23 -12.36
CA THR A 64 -17.22 -3.27 -12.38
C THR A 64 -16.68 -4.63 -11.94
N LEU A 65 -15.54 -5.05 -12.49
CA LEU A 65 -14.86 -6.29 -12.12
C LEU A 65 -14.39 -6.29 -10.67
N ILE A 66 -13.90 -5.14 -10.17
CA ILE A 66 -13.51 -5.02 -8.76
C ILE A 66 -14.73 -5.19 -7.87
N ALA A 67 -15.84 -4.50 -8.18
CA ALA A 67 -17.07 -4.58 -7.39
C ALA A 67 -17.61 -6.02 -7.35
N GLU A 68 -17.60 -6.72 -8.49
CA GLU A 68 -17.99 -8.13 -8.61
C GLU A 68 -17.11 -9.03 -7.73
N LYS A 69 -15.78 -8.91 -7.82
CA LYS A 69 -14.84 -9.69 -7.00
C LYS A 69 -14.97 -9.44 -5.50
N LEU A 70 -15.42 -8.25 -5.11
CA LEU A 70 -15.66 -7.88 -3.73
C LEU A 70 -17.10 -8.16 -3.28
N ALA A 71 -17.93 -8.78 -4.12
CA ALA A 71 -19.34 -9.07 -3.87
C ALA A 71 -20.16 -7.85 -3.43
N VAL A 72 -19.87 -6.68 -4.01
CA VAL A 72 -20.61 -5.43 -3.76
C VAL A 72 -21.10 -4.80 -5.06
N SER A 73 -22.12 -3.94 -4.98
CA SER A 73 -22.51 -3.13 -6.13
C SER A 73 -21.46 -2.06 -6.42
N VAL A 74 -21.35 -1.64 -7.68
CA VAL A 74 -20.47 -0.54 -8.10
C VAL A 74 -20.75 0.72 -7.28
N ASN A 75 -22.02 1.08 -7.10
CA ASN A 75 -22.40 2.24 -6.29
C ASN A 75 -21.93 2.10 -4.84
N SER A 76 -22.07 0.91 -4.23
CA SER A 76 -21.56 0.67 -2.88
C SER A 76 -20.05 0.84 -2.82
N LEU A 77 -19.32 0.29 -3.79
CA LEU A 77 -17.86 0.44 -3.88
C LEU A 77 -17.45 1.92 -3.98
N TYR A 78 -18.15 2.73 -4.78
CA TYR A 78 -17.90 4.17 -4.85
C TYR A 78 -18.09 4.87 -3.50
N GLN A 79 -19.18 4.57 -2.79
CA GLN A 79 -19.45 5.16 -1.49
C GLN A 79 -18.43 4.74 -0.44
N ILE A 80 -18.06 3.46 -0.42
CA ILE A 80 -17.07 2.88 0.49
C ILE A 80 -15.70 3.55 0.27
N VAL A 81 -15.20 3.56 -0.97
CA VAL A 81 -13.88 4.15 -1.25
C VAL A 81 -13.88 5.65 -0.98
N LYS A 82 -14.97 6.37 -1.30
CA LYS A 82 -15.08 7.79 -0.97
C LYS A 82 -15.08 8.04 0.53
N GLN A 83 -15.73 7.19 1.32
CA GLN A 83 -15.79 7.30 2.78
C GLN A 83 -14.41 7.17 3.42
N TYR A 84 -13.61 6.17 3.01
CA TYR A 84 -12.33 5.89 3.69
C TYR A 84 -11.10 6.54 3.02
N ALA A 85 -11.13 6.79 1.71
CA ALA A 85 -10.01 7.40 0.98
C ALA A 85 -10.23 8.88 0.62
N GLY A 86 -11.45 9.40 0.75
CA GLY A 86 -11.82 10.75 0.32
C GLY A 86 -11.82 10.93 -1.21
N LEU A 87 -11.66 9.86 -1.98
CA LEU A 87 -11.51 9.87 -3.44
C LEU A 87 -12.48 8.87 -4.09
N SER A 88 -12.82 9.06 -5.37
CA SER A 88 -13.50 8.01 -6.12
C SER A 88 -12.57 6.82 -6.37
N PRO A 89 -13.10 5.58 -6.56
CA PRO A 89 -12.30 4.42 -6.92
C PRO A 89 -11.39 4.67 -8.13
N LYS A 90 -11.90 5.37 -9.16
CA LYS A 90 -11.13 5.72 -10.35
C LYS A 90 -9.94 6.62 -10.02
N GLN A 91 -10.15 7.68 -9.25
CA GLN A 91 -9.08 8.59 -8.83
C GLN A 91 -8.05 7.87 -7.97
N PHE A 92 -8.50 7.01 -7.06
CA PHE A 92 -7.61 6.19 -6.24
C PHE A 92 -6.67 5.34 -7.12
N ILE A 93 -7.24 4.59 -8.06
CA ILE A 93 -6.47 3.73 -8.98
C ILE A 93 -5.47 4.55 -9.79
N ILE A 94 -5.90 5.67 -10.39
CA ILE A 94 -5.01 6.55 -11.18
C ILE A 94 -3.84 7.06 -10.34
N ASN A 95 -4.11 7.53 -9.12
CA ASN A 95 -3.08 8.04 -8.22
C ASN A 95 -2.06 6.95 -7.87
N ARG A 96 -2.53 5.72 -7.60
CA ARG A 96 -1.66 4.58 -7.32
C ARG A 96 -0.83 4.17 -8.54
N LEU A 97 -1.42 4.12 -9.73
CA LEU A 97 -0.69 3.85 -10.98
C LEU A 97 0.39 4.90 -11.25
N MET A 98 0.09 6.19 -11.06
CA MET A 98 1.06 7.26 -11.24
C MET A 98 2.22 7.16 -10.24
N LEU A 99 1.92 6.82 -8.98
CA LEU A 99 2.95 6.62 -7.96
C LEU A 99 3.86 5.43 -8.33
N GLU A 100 3.28 4.31 -8.75
CA GLU A 100 4.03 3.12 -9.15
C GLU A 100 4.87 3.38 -10.41
N ALA A 101 4.35 4.13 -11.38
CA ALA A 101 5.12 4.56 -12.55
C ALA A 101 6.35 5.41 -12.14
N ARG A 102 6.17 6.38 -11.23
CA ARG A 102 7.29 7.20 -10.70
C ARG A 102 8.32 6.35 -9.96
N ARG A 103 7.87 5.40 -9.12
CA ARG A 103 8.74 4.45 -8.43
C ARG A 103 9.56 3.62 -9.42
N LYS A 104 8.92 3.10 -10.47
CA LYS A 104 9.59 2.34 -11.54
C LYS A 104 10.60 3.20 -12.32
N LEU A 105 10.28 4.46 -12.63
CA LEU A 105 11.22 5.37 -13.29
C LEU A 105 12.46 5.64 -12.44
N TYR A 106 12.28 5.91 -11.14
CA TYR A 106 13.39 6.15 -10.23
C TYR A 106 14.30 4.91 -10.09
N ASN A 107 13.69 3.72 -9.98
CA ASN A 107 14.43 2.47 -9.82
C ASN A 107 15.02 1.92 -11.14
N GLY A 108 14.40 2.22 -12.28
CA GLY A 108 14.85 1.79 -13.61
C GLY A 108 16.08 2.55 -14.11
N ASN A 109 16.24 3.81 -13.71
CA ASN A 109 17.37 4.67 -14.11
C ASN A 109 18.72 4.28 -13.47
N HIS A 110 18.76 3.31 -12.56
CA HIS A 110 20.01 2.78 -12.01
C HIS A 110 20.67 1.71 -12.91
N SER A 111 20.08 1.35 -14.06
CA SER A 111 20.60 0.32 -14.97
C SER A 111 21.38 0.85 -16.20
N THR A 112 21.51 2.16 -16.39
CA THR A 112 22.31 2.73 -17.50
C THR A 112 23.64 3.30 -16.99
N LYS A 113 24.60 2.41 -16.73
CA LYS A 113 26.07 2.63 -16.84
C LYS A 113 26.81 1.36 -16.41
N SER A 114 26.71 0.31 -17.22
CA SER A 114 27.77 -0.68 -17.34
C SER A 114 27.83 -1.13 -18.79
N ASP A 115 28.10 -0.16 -19.67
CA ASP A 115 28.68 -0.44 -20.97
C ASP A 115 29.86 0.53 -21.12
N ARG A 116 30.95 0.13 -20.49
CA ARG A 116 32.31 0.58 -20.74
C ARG A 116 33.15 -0.68 -20.73
N LEU A 117 33.53 -1.16 -21.90
CA LEU A 117 34.90 -1.42 -22.32
C LEU A 117 34.91 -1.71 -23.82
#